data_AF-A0A1L8QA81-F1
#
_entry.id   AF-A0A1L8QA81-F1
#
_cell.length_a   1.000
_cell.length_b   1.000
_cell.length_c   1.000
_cell.angle_alpha   90.00
_cell.angle_beta   90.00
_cell.angle_gamma   90.00
#
_symmetry.space_group_name_H-M   'P 1'
#
loop_
_entity.id
_entity.type
_entity.pdbx_description
1 polymer ?
#
loop_
_entity_poly.entity_id
_entity_poly.type
_entity_poly.pdbx_seq_one_letter_code
_entity_poly.pdbx_strand_id
1 'polypeptide(L)'
;MSETFGVTESGQAAGRIRELVRRIAVEVLGTTESEVPIPGFTIFPDRRLDDPLAGVRAALLTRTVAEAQLYDYARSARAAGRSWDEIGAVLGLPTGGVPVGEAAFDWLVCGRVPDPEREGIRSWRTPSAYWRCTTCGEQVTDDGPFESHPTDNETGHADTCTRHRADVAAWVERTGVED
;
A
#
# COMPACT_ATOMS: atom_id res chain seq x y z
N MET A 1 7.26 9.41 -41.65
CA MET A 1 7.92 9.74 -40.38
C MET A 1 7.28 8.86 -39.33
N SER A 2 7.95 7.77 -38.95
CA SER A 2 7.45 6.86 -37.90
C SER A 2 7.63 7.53 -36.55
N GLU A 3 6.53 7.84 -35.88
CA GLU A 3 6.55 8.10 -34.44
C GLU A 3 6.93 6.80 -33.73
N THR A 4 8.13 6.77 -33.19
CA THR A 4 8.56 5.71 -32.29
C THR A 4 7.68 5.79 -31.05
N PHE A 5 6.76 4.84 -30.87
CA PHE A 5 5.99 4.70 -29.63
C PHE A 5 6.95 4.47 -28.46
N GLY A 6 7.39 5.55 -27.82
CA GLY A 6 8.29 5.49 -26.67
C GLY A 6 7.59 4.77 -25.52
N VAL A 7 8.13 3.61 -25.12
CA VAL A 7 7.65 2.93 -23.92
C VAL A 7 8.00 3.80 -22.72
N THR A 8 6.99 4.26 -21.99
CA THR A 8 7.18 5.08 -20.78
C THR A 8 7.94 4.29 -19.71
N GLU A 9 8.61 4.97 -18.78
CA GLU A 9 9.29 4.32 -17.66
C GLU A 9 8.35 3.40 -16.86
N SER A 10 7.10 3.84 -16.66
CA SER A 10 6.04 3.03 -16.06
C SER A 10 5.71 1.79 -16.89
N GLY A 11 5.70 1.91 -18.23
CA GLY A 11 5.54 0.78 -19.13
C GLY A 11 6.68 -0.22 -19.03
N GLN A 12 7.93 0.26 -18.93
CA GLN A 12 9.11 -0.60 -18.72
C GLN A 12 9.08 -1.29 -17.36
N ALA A 13 8.65 -0.59 -16.31
CA ALA A 13 8.47 -1.18 -14.98
C ALA A 13 7.38 -2.26 -14.98
N ALA A 14 6.23 -2.00 -15.60
CA ALA A 14 5.17 -2.99 -15.76
C ALA A 14 5.66 -4.24 -16.53
N GLY A 15 6.46 -4.06 -17.58
CA GLY A 15 7.09 -5.16 -18.32
C GLY A 15 7.98 -6.03 -17.44
N ARG A 16 8.83 -5.41 -16.61
CA ARG A 16 9.70 -6.12 -15.64
C ARG A 16 8.89 -6.90 -14.60
N ILE A 17 7.76 -6.36 -14.14
CA ILE A 17 6.87 -7.06 -13.19
C ILE A 17 6.21 -8.27 -13.85
N ARG A 18 5.68 -8.13 -15.07
CA ARG A 18 5.09 -9.27 -15.81
C ARG A 18 6.12 -10.38 -16.04
N GLU A 19 7.34 -9.99 -16.38
CA GLU A 19 8.46 -10.92 -16.53
C GLU A 19 8.79 -11.63 -15.21
N LEU A 20 8.80 -10.91 -14.08
CA LEU A 20 9.00 -11.51 -12.76
C LEU A 20 7.87 -12.51 -12.42
N VAL A 21 6.60 -12.14 -12.63
CA VAL A 21 5.45 -13.02 -12.39
C VAL A 21 5.59 -14.32 -13.20
N ARG A 22 5.97 -14.21 -14.47
CA ARG A 22 6.19 -15.35 -15.36
C ARG A 22 7.35 -16.22 -14.89
N ARG A 23 8.47 -15.62 -14.49
CA ARG A 23 9.61 -16.35 -13.92
C ARG A 23 9.26 -17.07 -12.63
N ILE A 24 8.45 -16.48 -11.74
CA ILE A 24 7.95 -17.17 -10.54
C ILE A 24 7.15 -18.42 -10.93
N ALA A 25 6.29 -18.34 -11.94
CA ALA A 25 5.55 -19.51 -12.40
C ALA A 25 6.50 -20.64 -12.83
N VAL A 26 7.50 -20.34 -13.67
CA VAL A 26 8.45 -21.35 -14.17
C VAL A 26 9.38 -21.86 -13.07
N GLU A 27 10.07 -20.96 -12.36
CA GLU A 27 11.16 -21.28 -11.44
C GLU A 27 10.66 -21.81 -10.09
N VAL A 28 9.52 -21.32 -9.59
CA VAL A 28 9.00 -21.68 -8.26
C VAL A 28 7.87 -22.69 -8.35
N LEU A 29 7.00 -22.57 -9.35
CA LEU A 29 5.82 -23.44 -9.50
C LEU A 29 6.01 -24.57 -10.52
N GLY A 30 7.16 -24.62 -11.21
CA GLY A 30 7.57 -25.75 -12.05
C GLY A 30 6.79 -25.92 -13.35
N THR A 31 6.11 -24.87 -13.84
CA THR A 31 5.48 -24.88 -15.18
C THR A 31 6.53 -24.68 -16.28
N THR A 32 6.27 -25.22 -17.46
CA THR A 32 7.10 -25.00 -18.64
C THR A 32 6.54 -23.85 -19.47
N GLU A 33 7.43 -23.02 -19.99
CA GLU A 33 7.07 -22.01 -21.00
C GLU A 33 7.37 -22.52 -22.41
N SER A 34 6.47 -22.21 -23.34
CA SER A 34 6.65 -22.41 -24.77
C SER A 34 6.43 -21.11 -25.54
N GLU A 35 7.19 -20.94 -26.62
CA GLU A 35 7.00 -19.86 -27.58
C GLU A 35 6.08 -20.35 -28.71
N VAL A 36 4.93 -19.70 -28.86
CA VAL A 36 3.90 -20.03 -29.85
C VAL A 36 3.88 -18.93 -30.92
N PRO A 37 4.11 -19.26 -32.20
CA PRO A 37 4.02 -18.27 -33.27
C PRO A 37 2.64 -17.61 -33.32
N ILE A 38 2.60 -16.28 -33.43
CA ILE A 38 1.35 -15.54 -33.61
C ILE A 38 1.01 -15.54 -35.10
N PRO A 39 -0.17 -16.05 -35.52
CA PRO A 39 -0.57 -16.01 -36.92
C PRO A 39 -0.52 -14.59 -37.50
N GLY A 40 0.18 -14.41 -38.62
CA GLY A 40 0.36 -13.10 -39.26
C GLY A 40 1.55 -12.28 -38.75
N PHE A 41 2.28 -12.75 -37.73
CA PHE A 41 3.50 -12.12 -37.22
C PHE A 41 4.67 -13.09 -37.29
N THR A 42 5.78 -12.67 -37.91
CA THR A 42 6.95 -13.54 -38.14
C THR A 42 8.06 -13.38 -37.11
N ILE A 43 7.99 -12.35 -36.25
CA ILE A 43 9.11 -11.93 -35.39
C ILE A 43 8.75 -12.01 -33.90
N PHE A 44 7.46 -12.02 -33.56
CA PHE A 44 6.98 -11.98 -32.17
C PHE A 44 6.22 -13.27 -31.83
N PRO A 45 6.84 -14.22 -31.10
CA PRO A 45 6.11 -15.33 -30.52
C PRO A 45 5.31 -14.88 -29.28
N ASP A 46 4.16 -15.51 -29.07
CA ASP A 46 3.41 -15.48 -27.82
C ASP A 46 4.06 -16.45 -26.83
N ARG A 47 4.16 -16.07 -25.56
CA ARG A 47 4.74 -16.94 -24.52
C ARG A 47 3.61 -17.56 -23.71
N ARG A 48 3.56 -18.89 -23.69
CA ARG A 48 2.50 -19.64 -23.01
C ARG A 48 3.08 -20.60 -21.98
N LEU A 49 2.48 -20.55 -20.80
CA LEU A 49 2.69 -21.53 -19.75
C LEU A 49 1.86 -22.79 -20.06
N ASP A 50 2.43 -23.96 -19.84
CA ASP A 50 1.74 -25.25 -19.98
C ASP A 50 0.64 -25.46 -18.91
N ASP A 51 0.82 -24.89 -17.71
CA ASP A 51 -0.21 -24.72 -16.68
C ASP A 51 -0.55 -23.23 -16.49
N PRO A 52 -1.63 -22.73 -17.13
CA PRO A 52 -2.10 -21.35 -16.92
C PRO A 52 -2.43 -21.02 -15.47
N LEU A 53 -2.81 -22.00 -14.63
CA LEU A 53 -3.11 -21.76 -13.22
C LEU A 53 -1.82 -21.48 -12.41
N ALA A 54 -0.66 -21.96 -12.85
CA ALA A 54 0.62 -21.57 -12.26
C ALA A 54 0.86 -20.07 -12.47
N GLY A 55 0.52 -19.52 -13.64
CA GLY A 55 0.55 -18.08 -13.88
C GLY A 55 -0.35 -17.28 -12.92
N VAL A 56 -1.58 -17.76 -12.69
CA VAL A 56 -2.51 -17.14 -11.73
C VAL A 56 -1.95 -17.18 -10.30
N ARG A 57 -1.42 -18.32 -9.86
CA ARG A 57 -0.81 -18.47 -8.52
C ARG A 57 0.40 -17.56 -8.34
N ALA A 58 1.26 -17.44 -9.35
CA ALA A 58 2.42 -16.55 -9.33
C ALA A 58 2.01 -15.07 -9.26
N ALA A 59 0.98 -14.67 -10.00
CA ALA A 59 0.42 -13.32 -9.94
C ALA A 59 -0.17 -13.02 -8.56
N LEU A 60 -0.91 -13.97 -7.97
CA LEU A 60 -1.45 -13.83 -6.62
C LEU A 60 -0.34 -13.69 -5.58
N LEU A 61 0.71 -14.51 -5.64
CA LEU A 61 1.86 -14.38 -4.75
C LEU A 61 2.51 -12.99 -4.86
N THR A 62 2.72 -12.52 -6.08
CA THR A 62 3.31 -11.19 -6.34
C THR A 62 2.44 -10.09 -5.75
N ARG A 63 1.11 -10.18 -5.93
CA ARG A 63 0.14 -9.24 -5.32
C ARG A 63 0.25 -9.26 -3.80
N THR A 64 0.21 -10.44 -3.16
CA THR A 64 0.27 -10.56 -1.70
C THR A 64 1.56 -9.96 -1.14
N VAL A 65 2.70 -10.22 -1.78
CA VAL A 65 4.00 -9.64 -1.37
C VAL A 65 4.01 -8.13 -1.55
N ALA A 66 3.47 -7.63 -2.67
CA ALA A 66 3.39 -6.18 -2.91
C ALA A 66 2.46 -5.48 -1.89
N GLU A 67 1.33 -6.09 -1.53
CA GLU A 67 0.42 -5.57 -0.50
C GLU A 67 1.07 -5.54 0.88
N ALA A 68 1.80 -6.60 1.26
CA ALA A 68 2.57 -6.61 2.51
C ALA A 68 3.65 -5.53 2.51
N GLN A 69 4.38 -5.39 1.41
CA GLN A 69 5.41 -4.36 1.26
C GLN A 69 4.84 -2.94 1.30
N LEU A 70 3.64 -2.74 0.76
CA LEU A 70 2.92 -1.47 0.82
C LEU A 70 2.58 -1.10 2.27
N TYR A 71 2.09 -2.06 3.06
CA TYR A 71 1.86 -1.84 4.49
C TYR A 71 3.16 -1.52 5.25
N ASP A 72 4.26 -2.21 4.95
CA ASP A 72 5.57 -1.92 5.55
C ASP A 72 6.08 -0.51 5.23
N TYR A 73 5.86 -0.03 4.00
CA TYR A 73 6.17 1.34 3.64
C TYR A 73 5.27 2.36 4.33
N ALA A 74 3.98 2.06 4.51
CA ALA A 74 3.10 2.92 5.30
C ALA A 74 3.58 3.02 6.76
N ARG A 75 3.95 1.89 7.39
CA ARG A 75 4.54 1.88 8.74
C ARG A 75 5.83 2.67 8.81
N SER A 76 6.69 2.57 7.80
CA SER A 76 7.94 3.33 7.71
C SER A 76 7.67 4.83 7.54
N ALA A 77 6.65 5.21 6.76
CA ALA A 77 6.22 6.59 6.61
C ALA A 77 5.67 7.15 7.92
N ARG A 78 4.84 6.38 8.65
CA ARG A 78 4.35 6.74 10.00
C ARG A 78 5.50 6.91 10.98
N ALA A 79 6.46 6.00 10.98
CA ALA A 79 7.68 6.08 11.79
C ALA A 79 8.50 7.34 11.50
N ALA A 80 8.49 7.83 10.26
CA ALA A 80 9.12 9.08 9.82
C ALA A 80 8.23 10.33 10.02
N GLY A 81 7.05 10.18 10.63
CA GLY A 81 6.15 11.28 10.97
C GLY A 81 5.17 11.70 9.87
N ARG A 82 5.02 10.93 8.78
CA ARG A 82 4.00 11.22 7.75
C ARG A 82 2.62 10.85 8.26
N SER A 83 1.61 11.67 8.02
CA SER A 83 0.23 11.39 8.48
C SER A 83 -0.47 10.32 7.62
N TRP A 84 -1.57 9.77 8.13
CA TRP A 84 -2.42 8.88 7.33
C TRP A 84 -3.04 9.59 6.12
N ASP A 85 -3.34 10.89 6.21
CA ASP A 85 -3.82 11.66 5.07
C ASP A 85 -2.78 11.76 3.94
N GLU A 86 -1.51 11.97 4.29
CA GLU A 86 -0.43 12.00 3.30
C GLU A 86 -0.23 10.63 2.64
N ILE A 87 -0.30 9.56 3.43
CA ILE A 87 -0.26 8.19 2.90
C ILE A 87 -1.45 7.96 1.96
N GLY A 88 -2.66 8.28 2.38
CA GLY A 88 -3.88 8.13 1.58
C GLY A 88 -3.84 8.92 0.28
N ALA A 89 -3.30 10.15 0.30
CA ALA A 89 -3.13 10.95 -0.90
C ALA A 89 -2.18 10.28 -1.92
N VAL A 90 -1.11 9.63 -1.46
CA VAL A 90 -0.20 8.85 -2.34
C VAL A 90 -0.88 7.61 -2.90
N LEU A 91 -1.74 6.93 -2.12
CA LEU A 91 -2.46 5.75 -2.57
C LEU A 91 -3.53 6.07 -3.62
N GLY A 92 -4.03 7.30 -3.66
CA GLY A 92 -5.01 7.76 -4.66
C GLY A 92 -6.34 7.00 -4.60
N LEU A 93 -6.76 6.60 -3.39
CA LEU A 93 -7.95 5.77 -3.19
C LEU A 93 -9.24 6.51 -3.52
N PRO A 94 -10.22 5.85 -4.17
CA PRO A 94 -11.58 6.40 -4.26
C PRO A 94 -12.23 6.31 -2.87
N THR A 95 -12.44 7.44 -2.21
CA THR A 95 -12.89 7.44 -0.81
C THR A 95 -14.41 7.54 -0.63
N GLY A 96 -15.17 7.90 -1.68
CA GLY A 96 -16.63 8.03 -1.60
C GLY A 96 -17.13 9.05 -0.57
N GLY A 97 -16.27 10.01 -0.16
CA GLY A 97 -16.59 10.99 0.89
C GLY A 97 -16.03 10.67 2.27
N VAL A 98 -15.45 9.48 2.46
CA VAL A 98 -14.65 9.17 3.66
C VAL A 98 -13.35 9.99 3.63
N PRO A 99 -12.85 10.49 4.77
CA PRO A 99 -11.53 11.12 4.85
C PRO A 99 -10.44 10.19 4.31
N VAL A 100 -9.48 10.74 3.56
CA VAL A 100 -8.52 9.93 2.81
C VAL A 100 -7.57 9.16 3.73
N GLY A 101 -7.21 9.72 4.90
CA GLY A 101 -6.45 9.02 5.91
C GLY A 101 -7.20 7.84 6.53
N GLU A 102 -8.49 7.98 6.81
CA GLU A 102 -9.33 6.89 7.31
C GLU A 102 -9.42 5.75 6.29
N ALA A 103 -9.64 6.07 5.01
CA ALA A 103 -9.67 5.08 3.93
C ALA A 103 -8.34 4.34 3.77
N ALA A 104 -7.22 5.04 3.93
CA ALA A 104 -5.88 4.45 3.90
C ALA A 104 -5.65 3.47 5.06
N PHE A 105 -6.03 3.88 6.29
CA PHE A 105 -5.94 3.02 7.46
C PHE A 105 -6.81 1.78 7.33
N ASP A 106 -8.06 1.96 6.92
CA ASP A 106 -9.01 0.86 6.70
C ASP A 106 -8.49 -0.16 5.69
N TRP A 107 -7.87 0.31 4.60
CA TRP A 107 -7.29 -0.60 3.63
C TRP A 107 -6.05 -1.33 4.15
N LEU A 108 -5.06 -0.57 4.60
CA LEU A 108 -3.73 -1.12 4.87
C LEU A 108 -3.65 -1.87 6.20
N VAL A 109 -4.42 -1.46 7.20
CA VAL A 109 -4.40 -2.05 8.54
C VAL A 109 -5.54 -3.03 8.73
N CYS A 110 -6.73 -2.69 8.27
CA CYS A 110 -7.91 -3.53 8.47
C CYS A 110 -8.15 -4.53 7.32
N GLY A 111 -7.40 -4.42 6.22
CA GLY A 111 -7.61 -5.24 5.02
C GLY A 111 -8.95 -4.99 4.32
N ARG A 112 -9.61 -3.87 4.62
CA ARG A 112 -10.90 -3.50 4.00
C ARG A 112 -10.62 -2.74 2.72
N VAL A 113 -10.90 -3.36 1.58
CA VAL A 113 -10.83 -2.66 0.30
C VAL A 113 -11.76 -1.44 0.38
N PRO A 114 -11.27 -0.22 0.06
CA PRO A 114 -12.12 0.97 0.04
C PRO A 114 -13.28 0.75 -0.92
N ASP A 115 -14.50 0.81 -0.38
CA ASP A 115 -15.74 0.69 -1.15
C ASP A 115 -16.52 2.00 -0.96
N PRO A 116 -16.59 2.84 -2.01
CA PRO A 116 -17.23 4.15 -1.92
C PRO A 116 -18.76 4.06 -1.74
N GLU A 117 -19.37 2.89 -1.94
CA GLU A 117 -20.81 2.68 -1.78
C GLU A 117 -21.16 2.05 -0.42
N ARG A 118 -20.16 1.66 0.38
CA ARG A 118 -20.38 0.96 1.64
C ARG A 118 -20.72 1.92 2.77
N GLU A 119 -22.00 2.08 3.06
CA GLU A 119 -22.46 2.75 4.28
C GLU A 119 -22.06 1.97 5.54
N GLY A 120 -21.52 2.73 6.50
CA GLY A 120 -21.16 2.39 7.88
C GLY A 120 -21.30 0.94 8.35
N ILE A 121 -20.16 0.29 8.61
CA ILE A 121 -19.91 -0.54 9.80
C ILE A 121 -18.38 -0.57 10.03
N ARG A 122 -17.94 0.01 11.16
CA ARG A 122 -16.62 -0.26 11.75
C ARG A 122 -16.65 -1.65 12.39
N SER A 123 -15.60 -2.46 12.21
CA SER A 123 -15.47 -3.72 12.93
C SER A 123 -15.28 -3.45 14.43
N TRP A 124 -15.93 -4.22 15.29
CA TRP A 124 -15.79 -4.14 16.76
C TRP A 124 -14.36 -4.43 17.28
N ARG A 125 -13.47 -4.94 16.42
CA ARG A 125 -12.02 -4.88 16.63
C ARG A 125 -11.49 -3.74 15.77
N THR A 126 -10.89 -2.73 16.39
CA THR A 126 -10.05 -1.76 15.69
C THR A 126 -8.65 -2.37 15.64
N PRO A 127 -8.20 -2.95 14.51
CA PRO A 127 -6.82 -3.39 14.41
C PRO A 127 -5.93 -2.15 14.39
N SER A 128 -4.86 -2.18 15.18
CA SER A 128 -3.88 -1.09 15.26
C SER A 128 -2.68 -1.38 14.37
N ALA A 129 -2.07 -0.32 13.84
CA ALA A 129 -0.75 -0.40 13.26
C ALA A 129 0.33 -0.32 14.35
N TYR A 130 1.42 -1.07 14.17
CA TYR A 130 2.56 -1.05 15.08
C TYR A 130 3.84 -0.67 14.35
N TRP A 131 4.51 0.37 14.83
CA TRP A 131 5.74 0.87 14.23
C TRP A 131 6.67 1.46 15.29
N ARG A 132 7.95 1.58 14.98
CA ARG A 132 8.94 2.15 15.90
C ARG A 132 9.19 3.60 15.52
N CYS A 133 8.96 4.54 16.43
CA CYS A 133 9.18 5.95 16.15
C CYS A 133 10.66 6.22 15.84
N THR A 134 10.95 6.90 14.73
CA THR A 134 12.34 7.26 14.39
C THR A 134 12.92 8.37 15.28
N THR A 135 12.06 9.10 15.99
CA THR A 135 12.46 10.22 16.85
C THR A 135 12.76 9.78 18.28
N CYS A 136 11.85 9.05 18.93
CA CYS A 136 12.04 8.58 20.30
C CYS A 136 12.52 7.12 20.40
N GLY A 137 12.47 6.35 19.32
CA GLY A 137 12.90 4.95 19.30
C GLY A 137 11.90 3.97 19.92
N GLU A 138 10.82 4.43 20.52
CA GLU A 138 9.82 3.58 21.18
C GLU A 138 8.86 2.90 20.20
N GLN A 139 8.24 1.81 20.64
CA GLN A 139 7.19 1.12 19.89
C GLN A 139 5.85 1.82 20.09
N VAL A 140 5.26 2.26 18.99
CA VAL A 140 3.99 2.99 18.96
C VAL A 140 2.87 2.06 18.49
N THR A 141 1.75 2.15 19.18
CA THR A 141 0.45 1.62 18.75
C THR A 141 -0.34 2.79 18.13
N ASP A 142 -0.76 2.63 16.88
CA ASP A 142 -1.47 3.64 16.10
C ASP A 142 -2.85 3.07 15.73
N ASP A 143 -3.89 3.63 16.32
CA ASP A 143 -5.28 3.19 16.17
C ASP A 143 -5.99 3.85 14.99
N GLY A 144 -5.26 4.67 14.22
CA GLY A 144 -5.72 5.34 13.01
C GLY A 144 -6.15 6.78 13.23
N PRO A 145 -6.51 7.51 12.16
CA PRO A 145 -6.81 8.94 12.22
C PRO A 145 -8.30 9.20 12.53
N PHE A 146 -8.84 8.53 13.55
CA PHE A 146 -10.29 8.55 13.81
C PHE A 146 -10.70 9.56 14.87
N GLU A 147 -9.81 9.81 15.84
CA GLU A 147 -10.03 10.79 16.88
C GLU A 147 -9.37 12.11 16.50
N SER A 148 -9.88 13.21 17.05
CA SER A 148 -9.32 14.52 16.74
C SER A 148 -7.95 14.72 17.38
N HIS A 149 -7.74 14.24 18.60
CA HIS A 149 -6.54 14.48 19.39
C HIS A 149 -5.44 13.45 19.08
N PRO A 150 -4.18 13.86 18.84
CA PRO A 150 -3.11 12.91 18.50
C PRO A 150 -2.85 11.81 19.55
N THR A 151 -3.01 12.11 20.84
CA THR A 151 -2.82 11.13 21.93
C THR A 151 -3.91 10.05 21.95
N ASP A 152 -5.09 10.34 21.41
CA ASP A 152 -6.18 9.35 21.31
C ASP A 152 -6.00 8.40 20.12
N ASN A 153 -5.14 8.78 19.16
CA ASN A 153 -4.84 8.00 17.97
C ASN A 153 -3.53 7.19 18.11
N GLU A 154 -2.58 7.66 18.94
CA GLU A 154 -1.27 7.04 19.10
C GLU A 154 -0.84 6.93 20.56
N THR A 155 -0.38 5.74 20.96
CA THR A 155 0.18 5.48 22.30
C THR A 155 1.55 4.83 22.23
N GLY A 156 2.34 4.95 23.30
CA GLY A 156 3.67 4.31 23.42
C GLY A 156 4.87 5.18 23.03
N HIS A 157 4.66 6.46 22.74
CA HIS A 157 5.78 7.41 22.63
C HIS A 157 6.42 7.65 24.00
N ALA A 158 7.72 7.98 24.00
CA ALA A 158 8.34 8.58 25.18
C ALA A 158 7.74 9.98 25.45
N ASP A 159 7.60 10.36 26.72
CA ASP A 159 7.07 11.69 27.13
C ASP A 159 7.82 12.87 26.49
N THR A 160 9.09 12.65 26.14
CA THR A 160 9.97 13.66 25.53
C THR A 160 9.99 13.60 24.00
N CYS A 161 9.15 12.77 23.37
CA CYS A 161 9.10 12.61 21.92
C CYS A 161 8.72 13.94 21.24
N THR A 162 9.70 14.56 20.56
CA THR A 162 9.50 15.86 19.91
C THR A 162 8.52 15.78 18.74
N ARG A 163 8.47 14.65 18.02
CA ARG A 163 7.50 14.42 16.94
C ARG A 163 6.06 14.40 17.45
N HIS A 164 5.79 13.60 18.48
CA HIS A 164 4.44 13.49 19.03
C HIS A 164 3.98 14.80 19.67
N ARG A 165 4.86 15.48 20.41
CA ARG A 165 4.58 16.81 20.96
C ARG A 165 4.32 17.86 19.88
N ALA A 166 5.00 17.79 18.73
CA ALA A 166 4.74 18.67 17.60
C ALA A 166 3.36 18.43 17.00
N ASP A 167 2.90 17.17 16.92
CA ASP A 167 1.55 16.85 16.43
C ASP A 167 0.47 17.37 17.38
N VAL A 168 0.65 17.20 18.69
CA VAL A 168 -0.24 17.76 19.72
C VAL A 168 -0.25 19.29 19.62
N ALA A 169 0.91 19.95 19.56
CA ALA A 169 1.00 21.40 19.41
C ALA A 169 0.32 21.90 18.14
N ALA A 170 0.49 21.20 17.01
CA ALA A 170 -0.17 21.55 15.75
C ALA A 170 -1.69 21.32 15.84
N TRP A 171 -2.16 20.34 16.61
CA TRP A 171 -3.58 20.18 16.90
C TRP A 171 -4.12 21.33 17.73
N VAL A 172 -3.45 21.69 18.83
CA VAL A 172 -3.81 22.83 19.70
C VAL A 172 -3.89 24.11 18.87
N GLU A 173 -2.93 24.36 17.98
CA GLU A 173 -2.94 25.53 17.09
C GLU A 173 -4.16 25.55 16.16
N ARG A 174 -4.55 24.39 15.62
CA ARG A 174 -5.70 24.28 14.71
C ARG A 174 -7.05 24.39 15.42
N THR A 175 -7.18 23.83 16.63
CA THR A 175 -8.46 23.71 17.34
C THR A 175 -8.67 24.79 18.40
N GLY A 176 -7.59 25.37 18.92
CA GLY A 176 -7.61 26.28 20.07
C GLY A 176 -7.93 25.61 21.40
N VAL A 177 -7.96 24.28 21.46
CA VAL A 177 -8.22 23.50 22.67
C VAL A 177 -6.89 23.22 23.36
N GLU A 178 -6.82 23.45 24.67
CA GLU A 178 -5.65 23.11 25.50
C GLU A 178 -5.63 21.60 25.82
N ASP A 179 -4.42 21.03 25.93
CA ASP A 179 -4.16 19.61 26.27
C ASP A 179 -4.49 19.28 27.74
#